data_AF-A0A6L7ME86-F1
#
_entry.id   AF-A0A6L7ME86-F1
#
_cell.length_a   1.000
_cell.length_b   1.000
_cell.length_c   1.000
_cell.angle_alpha   90.00
_cell.angle_beta   90.00
_cell.angle_gamma   90.00
#
_symmetry.space_group_name_H-M   'P 1'
#
loop_
_entity.id
_entity.type
_entity.pdbx_description
1 polymer ?
#
loop_
_entity_poly.entity_id
_entity_poly.type
_entity_poly.pdbx_seq_one_letter_code
_entity_poly.pdbx_strand_id
1 'polypeptide(L)' 'MSISLTSSAAEHVKSYLEKRGKGIGVRLGVKTTGCSG' A
#
# COMPACT_ATOMS: atom_id res chain seq x y z
N MET A 1 -15.20 9.82 -0.33
CA MET A 1 -14.64 8.49 -0.02
C MET A 1 -13.17 8.70 0.32
N SER A 2 -12.73 8.38 1.54
CA SER A 2 -11.35 8.61 2.00
C SER A 2 -10.58 7.29 2.05
N ILE A 3 -9.41 7.25 1.42
CA ILE A 3 -8.46 6.15 1.59
C ILE A 3 -7.57 6.51 2.78
N SER A 4 -7.50 5.64 3.78
CA SER A 4 -6.68 5.81 4.97
C SER A 4 -5.84 4.57 5.24
N LEU A 5 -4.69 4.76 5.89
CA LEU A 5 -3.88 3.68 6.43
C LEU A 5 -3.95 3.70 7.96
N THR A 6 -3.84 2.53 8.57
CA THR A 6 -3.53 2.45 10.00
C THR A 6 -2.10 2.97 10.25
N SER A 7 -1.82 3.38 11.49
CA SER A 7 -0.46 3.78 11.89
C SER A 7 0.57 2.68 11.62
N SER A 8 0.23 1.43 11.97
CA SER A 8 1.09 0.27 11.72
C SER A 8 1.38 0.04 10.23
N ALA A 9 0.38 0.20 9.36
CA ALA A 9 0.57 0.07 7.92
C ALA A 9 1.44 1.22 7.35
N ALA A 10 1.29 2.44 7.86
CA ALA A 10 2.10 3.58 7.45
C ALA A 10 3.59 3.39 7.82
N GLU A 11 3.88 2.91 9.04
CA GLU A 11 5.24 2.56 9.46
C GLU A 11 5.84 1.46 8.59
N HIS A 12 5.05 0.42 8.29
CA HIS A 12 5.48 -0.66 7.42
C HIS A 12 5.88 -0.15 6.03
N VAL A 13 5.00 0.63 5.37
CA VAL A 13 5.28 1.21 4.06
C VAL A 13 6.52 2.09 4.09
N LYS A 14 6.68 2.95 5.11
CA LYS A 14 7.84 3.83 5.26
C LYS A 14 9.14 3.02 5.34
N SER A 15 9.18 2.02 6.22
CA SER A 15 10.36 1.15 6.37
C SER A 15 10.72 0.43 5.07
N TYR A 16 9.72 0.07 4.27
CA TYR A 16 9.92 -0.62 2.99
C TYR A 16 10.51 0.31 1.93
N LEU A 17 10.03 1.57 1.87
CA LEU A 17 10.58 2.59 0.97
C LEU A 17 12.02 2.95 1.32
N GLU A 18 12.32 3.08 2.61
CA GLU A 18 13.68 3.33 3.11
C GLU A 18 14.64 2.19 2.71
N LYS A 19 14.25 0.93 2.96
CA LYS A 19 15.04 -0.25 2.57
C LYS A 19 15.23 -0.35 1.05
N ARG A 20 14.22 0.03 0.26
CA ARG A 20 14.29 0.03 -1.20
C ARG A 20 15.22 1.11 -1.75
N GLY A 21 15.42 2.21 -1.01
CA GLY A 21 16.29 3.33 -1.40
C GLY A 21 15.81 4.14 -2.61
N LYS A 22 14.59 3.87 -3.12
CA LYS A 22 13.99 4.55 -4.28
C LYS A 22 12.47 4.38 -4.31
N GLY A 23 11.78 5.39 -4.86
CA GLY A 23 10.32 5.43 -5.02
C GLY A 23 9.61 6.37 -4.04
N ILE A 24 8.42 6.82 -4.42
CA ILE A 24 7.67 7.90 -3.73
C ILE A 24 6.59 7.34 -2.79
N GLY A 25 6.13 6.09 -3.00
CA GLY A 25 5.02 5.54 -2.23
C GLY A 25 4.50 4.21 -2.76
N VAL A 26 3.28 3.88 -2.37
CA VAL A 26 2.53 2.68 -2.80
C VAL A 26 1.35 3.08 -3.69
N ARG A 27 1.00 2.20 -4.62
CA ARG A 27 -0.17 2.33 -5.50
C ARG A 27 -1.15 1.21 -5.18
N LEU A 28 -2.41 1.57 -4.90
CA LEU A 28 -3.50 0.62 -4.77
C LEU A 28 -4.08 0.34 -6.17
N GLY A 29 -4.09 -0.93 -6.55
CA GLY A 29 -4.74 -1.43 -7.75
C GLY A 29 -5.79 -2.47 -7.37
N VAL A 30 -6.86 -2.54 -8.16
CA VAL A 30 -7.90 -3.55 -8.01
C VAL A 30 -7.82 -4.51 -9.19
N LYS A 31 -8.03 -5.80 -8.92
CA LYS A 31 -8.21 -6.84 -9.92
C LYS A 31 -9.23 -7.82 -9.39
N THR A 32 -10.26 -8.09 -10.18
CA THR A 32 -11.29 -9.06 -9.82
C THR A 32 -10.76 -10.50 -9.96
N THR A 33 -11.01 -11.37 -8.97
CA THR A 33 -10.54 -12.74 -8.91
C THR A 33 -11.59 -13.67 -8.26
N GLY A 34 -12.00 -14.75 -8.94
CA GLY A 34 -12.95 -15.74 -8.37
C GLY A 34 -14.43 -15.40 -8.62
N CYS A 35 -15.34 -16.04 -7.86
CA CYS A 35 -16.78 -16.05 -8.16
C CYS A 35 -17.51 -14.71 -7.91
N SER A 36 -16.97 -13.84 -7.05
CA SER A 36 -17.63 -12.57 -6.67
C SER A 36 -16.69 -11.36 -6.71
N GLY A 37 -15.59 -11.49 -7.45
CA GLY A 37 -14.55 -10.47 -7.59
C GLY A 37 -13.35 -10.68 -6.69
#